data_AF-A0A5S9F4U4-F1
#
_entry.id   AF-A0A5S9F4U4-F1
#
_cell.length_a   1.000
_cell.length_b   1.000
_cell.length_c   1.000
_cell.angle_alpha   90.00
_cell.angle_beta   90.00
_cell.angle_gamma   90.00
#
_symmetry.space_group_name_H-M   'P 1'
#
loop_
_entity.id
_entity.type
_entity.pdbx_description
1 polymer ?
#
loop_
_entity_poly.entity_id
_entity_poly.type
_entity_poly.pdbx_seq_one_letter_code
_entity_poly.pdbx_strand_id
1 'polypeptide(L)'
;MNKQIIKSQKLSSVEDNVQYKGCVFYLKQKNYNVANSSFDHCSFRCDVVLGELENCSFENCNFSNKVIVDLSRKNLRNIPQWIFEMDAITELNLMGNLIEVIPSEIVHLNKLEILRLGENRIVDIPKEIGKLEELLVLDLFANAIQILPAELGNLRNLQELNLLENALTEIPAELGKLCNLLSLCMGENKIQEIPRSIGSLINLSYLDISYNEIRSLPAELGNLQNLTKLNISGNDIDILPCEIGNLRSLSRLMMYHNKVKILPNDFAMLDCLVELDISGNGFTTIPDAIKKLKNLQTLHLSYLDIDEADFRSFEKNYPHIYIEKEFFGI
;
A
#
# COMPACT_ATOMS: atom_id res chain seq x y z
N MET A 1 27.67 29.42 20.80
CA MET A 1 27.27 30.79 20.39
C MET A 1 25.90 31.07 21.00
N ASN A 2 25.64 32.30 21.45
CA ASN A 2 24.32 32.66 21.98
C ASN A 2 23.29 32.63 20.84
N LYS A 3 22.32 31.71 20.91
CA LYS A 3 21.19 31.69 19.96
C LYS A 3 20.38 32.97 20.12
N GLN A 4 19.95 33.57 19.00
CA GLN A 4 19.06 34.72 19.02
C GLN A 4 17.72 34.31 19.63
N ILE A 5 17.15 35.14 20.52
CA ILE A 5 15.85 34.85 21.13
C ILE A 5 14.79 35.79 20.56
N ILE A 6 13.74 35.22 19.94
CA ILE A 6 12.58 35.96 19.43
C ILE A 6 11.38 35.61 20.31
N LYS A 7 10.69 36.62 20.85
CA LYS A 7 9.57 36.42 21.79
C LYS A 7 8.28 37.09 21.32
N SER A 8 7.16 36.37 21.42
CA SER A 8 5.80 36.91 21.26
C SER A 8 5.54 37.65 19.94
N GLN A 9 6.20 37.26 18.85
CA GLN A 9 6.03 37.90 17.54
C GLN A 9 5.13 37.09 16.61
N LYS A 10 4.52 37.79 15.64
CA LYS A 10 3.89 37.18 14.47
C LYS A 10 4.92 37.10 13.35
N LEU A 11 5.20 35.90 12.86
CA LEU A 11 6.28 35.62 11.91
C LEU A 11 5.74 34.92 10.66
N SER A 12 6.37 35.18 9.51
CA SER A 12 6.05 34.52 8.23
C SER A 12 7.18 33.64 7.68
N SER A 13 8.27 33.51 8.45
CA SER A 13 9.46 32.74 8.13
C SER A 13 10.07 32.17 9.41
N VAL A 14 10.93 31.19 9.24
CA VAL A 14 11.74 30.57 10.29
C VAL A 14 13.21 30.70 9.87
N GLU A 15 14.09 30.89 10.84
CA GLU A 15 15.53 31.10 10.67
C GLU A 15 16.29 30.09 11.53
N ASP A 16 17.53 29.81 11.12
CA ASP A 16 18.44 28.91 11.82
C ASP A 16 19.04 29.56 13.07
N ASN A 17 19.39 28.75 14.06
CA ASN A 17 20.05 29.17 15.30
C ASN A 17 19.21 30.15 16.16
N VAL A 18 17.88 30.05 16.10
CA VAL A 18 16.95 30.92 16.83
C VAL A 18 16.16 30.16 17.90
N GLN A 19 15.96 30.80 19.05
CA GLN A 19 15.01 30.37 20.08
C GLN A 19 13.73 31.20 19.97
N TYR A 20 12.65 30.59 19.54
CA TYR A 20 11.33 31.20 19.47
C TYR A 20 10.54 30.91 20.74
N LYS A 21 10.01 31.94 21.39
CA LYS A 21 9.18 31.80 22.61
C LYS A 21 7.84 32.53 22.47
N GLY A 22 6.73 31.79 22.50
CA GLY A 22 5.39 32.38 22.41
C GLY A 22 5.06 33.00 21.05
N CYS A 23 5.78 32.64 19.98
CA CYS A 23 5.59 33.22 18.65
C CYS A 23 4.42 32.58 17.90
N VAL A 24 3.81 33.33 16.99
CA VAL A 24 2.74 32.85 16.10
C VAL A 24 3.23 32.88 14.66
N PHE A 25 3.23 31.72 14.00
CA PHE A 25 3.71 31.55 12.65
C PHE A 25 2.56 31.46 11.64
N TYR A 26 2.66 32.28 10.59
CA TYR A 26 1.84 32.28 9.38
C TYR A 26 2.77 32.01 8.19
N LEU A 27 3.29 30.79 8.15
CA LEU A 27 4.26 30.38 7.15
C LEU A 27 3.63 30.35 5.76
N LYS A 28 4.35 30.91 4.77
CA LYS A 28 3.87 31.09 3.39
C LYS A 28 4.48 30.10 2.40
N GLN A 29 5.67 29.59 2.70
CA GLN A 29 6.31 28.55 1.91
C GLN A 29 5.74 27.21 2.36
N LYS A 30 5.79 26.20 1.50
CA LYS A 30 5.36 24.86 1.91
C LYS A 30 6.46 24.16 2.69
N ASN A 31 7.71 24.24 2.23
CA ASN A 31 8.85 23.52 2.81
C ASN A 31 9.79 24.44 3.58
N TYR A 32 10.07 24.10 4.83
CA TYR A 32 10.99 24.80 5.70
C TYR A 32 12.11 23.87 6.16
N ASN A 33 13.33 24.36 5.94
CA ASN A 33 14.55 23.76 6.45
C ASN A 33 15.02 24.65 7.60
N VAL A 34 15.17 24.06 8.79
CA VAL A 34 15.50 24.78 10.01
C VAL A 34 16.55 23.97 10.76
N ALA A 35 17.66 24.63 11.07
CA ALA A 35 18.75 24.05 11.83
C ALA A 35 18.96 24.77 13.16
N ASN A 36 19.22 23.98 14.20
CA ASN A 36 19.65 24.43 15.51
C ASN A 36 18.69 25.45 16.18
N SER A 37 17.38 25.37 15.90
CA SER A 37 16.37 26.29 16.45
C SER A 37 15.40 25.59 17.41
N SER A 38 14.92 26.29 18.44
CA SER A 38 13.96 25.74 19.41
C SER A 38 12.67 26.56 19.44
N PHE A 39 11.53 25.90 19.56
CA PHE A 39 10.21 26.51 19.62
C PHE A 39 9.55 26.19 20.95
N ASP A 40 9.21 27.21 21.73
CA ASP A 40 8.68 27.09 23.08
C ASP A 40 7.37 27.87 23.16
N HIS A 41 6.24 27.20 23.44
CA HIS A 41 4.89 27.79 23.46
C HIS A 41 4.48 28.51 22.16
N CYS A 42 4.99 28.08 21.00
CA CYS A 42 4.69 28.71 19.71
C CYS A 42 3.39 28.16 19.08
N SER A 43 2.77 28.93 18.17
CA SER A 43 1.56 28.52 17.44
C SER A 43 1.76 28.61 15.93
N PHE A 44 1.53 27.52 15.20
CA PHE A 44 1.57 27.46 13.74
C PHE A 44 0.14 27.44 13.17
N ARG A 45 -0.22 28.48 12.41
CA ARG A 45 -1.60 28.72 11.90
C ARG A 45 -1.71 28.49 10.39
N CYS A 46 -0.96 27.53 9.88
CA CYS A 46 -0.82 27.18 8.46
C CYS A 46 -0.43 25.70 8.36
N ASP A 47 -0.60 25.08 7.19
CA ASP A 47 0.07 23.80 6.92
C ASP A 47 1.58 24.03 6.96
N VAL A 48 2.32 23.06 7.51
CA VAL A 48 3.77 23.16 7.65
C VAL A 48 4.40 21.90 7.07
N VAL A 49 5.26 22.02 6.07
CA VAL A 49 6.18 20.94 5.66
C VAL A 49 7.56 21.24 6.21
N LEU A 50 8.09 20.32 7.00
CA LEU A 50 9.41 20.38 7.62
C LEU A 50 10.30 19.35 6.94
N GLY A 51 11.13 19.80 5.98
CA GLY A 51 11.93 18.93 5.12
C GLY A 51 13.35 18.67 5.61
N GLU A 52 13.90 19.59 6.38
CA GLU A 52 15.22 19.43 7.01
C GLU A 52 15.18 20.05 8.40
N LEU A 53 14.95 19.21 9.41
CA LEU A 53 15.08 19.61 10.80
C LEU A 53 16.37 19.03 11.36
N GLU A 54 17.34 19.89 11.61
CA GLU A 54 18.59 19.53 12.25
C GLU A 54 18.62 20.13 13.65
N ASN A 55 18.71 19.30 14.70
CA ASN A 55 18.79 19.77 16.10
C ASN A 55 17.69 20.79 16.47
N CYS A 56 16.47 20.55 16.00
CA CYS A 56 15.29 21.34 16.36
C CYS A 56 14.49 20.69 17.50
N SER A 57 13.84 21.51 18.32
CA SER A 57 12.95 21.04 19.38
C SER A 57 11.66 21.87 19.42
N PHE A 58 10.53 21.21 19.70
CA PHE A 58 9.21 21.83 19.75
C PHE A 58 8.55 21.51 21.09
N GLU A 59 8.50 22.49 21.98
CA GLU A 59 7.96 22.34 23.33
C GLU A 59 6.66 23.16 23.46
N ASN A 60 5.58 22.52 23.91
CA ASN A 60 4.26 23.15 24.11
C ASN A 60 3.75 23.93 22.88
N CYS A 61 4.10 23.48 21.67
CA CYS A 61 3.69 24.15 20.44
C CYS A 61 2.30 23.68 19.97
N ASN A 62 1.53 24.58 19.37
CA ASN A 62 0.21 24.28 18.82
C ASN A 62 0.22 24.39 17.29
N PHE A 63 -0.32 23.39 16.61
CA PHE A 63 -0.47 23.37 15.16
C PHE A 63 -1.94 23.26 14.81
N SER A 64 -2.46 24.25 14.07
CA SER A 64 -3.90 24.34 13.75
C SER A 64 -4.29 23.63 12.46
N ASN A 65 -3.33 23.24 11.62
CA ASN A 65 -3.54 22.56 10.35
C ASN A 65 -2.55 21.39 10.20
N LYS A 66 -2.37 20.86 8.99
CA LYS A 66 -1.53 19.68 8.74
C LYS A 66 -0.06 19.96 9.00
N VAL A 67 0.61 19.00 9.61
CA VAL A 67 2.05 19.03 9.89
C VAL A 67 2.69 17.85 9.19
N ILE A 68 3.45 18.16 8.16
CA ILE A 68 4.14 17.20 7.31
C ILE A 68 5.62 17.26 7.65
N VAL A 69 6.23 16.13 7.98
CA VAL A 69 7.67 16.00 8.17
C VAL A 69 8.20 15.10 7.06
N ASP A 70 9.04 15.65 6.18
CA ASP A 70 9.64 14.91 5.08
C ASP A 70 11.15 14.74 5.31
N LEU A 71 11.53 13.55 5.74
CA LEU A 71 12.90 13.11 5.95
C LEU A 71 13.29 12.01 4.97
N SER A 72 12.65 11.97 3.80
CA SER A 72 12.97 11.00 2.76
C SER A 72 14.39 11.20 2.21
N ARG A 73 15.06 10.10 1.88
CA ARG A 73 16.37 10.07 1.20
C ARG A 73 17.47 10.86 1.93
N LYS A 74 17.49 10.75 3.27
CA LYS A 74 18.46 11.43 4.15
C LYS A 74 19.56 10.49 4.68
N ASN A 75 19.62 9.24 4.21
CA ASN A 75 20.53 8.20 4.71
C ASN A 75 20.39 7.92 6.22
N LEU A 76 19.20 8.16 6.78
CA LEU A 76 18.94 7.94 8.20
C LEU A 76 19.01 6.45 8.53
N ARG A 77 19.75 6.09 9.58
CA ARG A 77 19.76 4.72 10.12
C ARG A 77 18.70 4.49 11.19
N ASN A 78 18.20 5.58 11.78
CA ASN A 78 17.20 5.57 12.84
C ASN A 78 16.26 6.75 12.63
N ILE A 79 15.01 6.60 13.06
CA ILE A 79 14.07 7.70 13.17
C ILE A 79 14.57 8.66 14.27
N PRO A 80 14.82 9.96 13.97
CA PRO A 80 15.27 10.91 14.97
C PRO A 80 14.33 11.02 16.17
N GLN A 81 14.88 10.96 17.39
CA GLN A 81 14.10 10.92 18.64
C GLN A 81 13.17 12.14 18.81
N TRP A 82 13.59 13.32 18.36
CA TRP A 82 12.80 14.56 18.45
C TRP A 82 11.46 14.46 17.71
N ILE A 83 11.30 13.55 16.74
CA ILE A 83 10.04 13.35 16.02
C ILE A 83 8.94 12.94 17.00
N PHE A 84 9.24 12.08 17.97
CA PHE A 84 8.27 11.56 18.92
C PHE A 84 7.83 12.60 19.96
N GLU A 85 8.49 13.77 20.01
CA GLU A 85 8.06 14.92 20.81
C GLU A 85 7.00 15.77 20.09
N MET A 86 6.78 15.53 18.79
CA MET A 86 5.85 16.29 17.95
C MET A 86 4.54 15.51 17.70
N ASP A 87 3.66 15.48 18.70
CA ASP A 87 2.34 14.83 18.63
C ASP A 87 1.39 15.40 17.55
N ALA A 88 1.74 16.56 16.98
CA ALA A 88 0.97 17.23 15.96
C ALA A 88 1.23 16.75 14.52
N ILE A 89 2.24 15.89 14.30
CA ILE A 89 2.57 15.37 12.97
C ILE A 89 1.39 14.59 12.40
N THR A 90 0.91 15.02 11.24
CA THR A 90 -0.14 14.34 10.47
C THR A 90 0.43 13.48 9.34
N GLU A 91 1.61 13.83 8.82
CA GLU A 91 2.28 13.04 7.79
C GLU A 91 3.78 12.95 8.08
N LEU A 92 4.31 11.73 8.08
CA LEU A 92 5.72 11.45 8.27
C LEU A 92 6.23 10.65 7.08
N ASN A 93 7.10 11.27 6.27
CA ASN A 93 7.76 10.63 5.15
C ASN A 93 9.23 10.32 5.51
N LEU A 94 9.55 9.04 5.58
CA LEU A 94 10.88 8.49 5.87
C LEU A 94 11.39 7.59 4.75
N MET A 95 10.81 7.69 3.54
CA MET A 95 11.12 6.83 2.41
C MET A 95 12.58 6.93 1.95
N GLY A 96 13.19 5.83 1.52
CA GLY A 96 14.53 5.84 0.91
C GLY A 96 15.66 6.08 1.92
N ASN A 97 15.53 5.55 3.12
CA ASN A 97 16.55 5.66 4.18
C ASN A 97 17.16 4.28 4.47
N LEU A 98 17.88 4.16 5.58
CA LEU A 98 18.55 2.94 6.04
C LEU A 98 17.99 2.48 7.40
N ILE A 99 16.72 2.78 7.68
CA ILE A 99 16.09 2.51 8.97
C ILE A 99 15.83 1.01 9.09
N GLU A 100 16.30 0.41 10.20
CA GLU A 100 16.13 -1.02 10.48
C GLU A 100 15.02 -1.29 11.50
N VAL A 101 14.72 -0.30 12.37
CA VAL A 101 13.79 -0.45 13.49
C VAL A 101 12.84 0.73 13.55
N ILE A 102 11.53 0.44 13.64
CA ILE A 102 10.52 1.41 14.07
C ILE A 102 10.44 1.31 15.60
N PRO A 103 10.80 2.37 16.36
CA PRO A 103 10.77 2.33 17.81
C PRO A 103 9.34 2.40 18.35
N SER A 104 9.12 1.89 19.57
CA SER A 104 7.81 1.86 20.24
C SER A 104 7.19 3.25 20.46
N GLU A 105 8.04 4.26 20.52
CA GLU A 105 7.74 5.68 20.70
C GLU A 105 6.95 6.26 19.53
N ILE A 106 6.82 5.53 18.41
CA ILE A 106 5.90 5.86 17.33
C ILE A 106 4.47 6.11 17.83
N VAL A 107 4.07 5.45 18.93
CA VAL A 107 2.77 5.63 19.61
C VAL A 107 2.46 7.09 19.99
N HIS A 108 3.48 7.94 20.15
CA HIS A 108 3.28 9.34 20.51
C HIS A 108 2.74 10.18 19.34
N LEU A 109 2.83 9.70 18.09
CA LEU A 109 2.32 10.38 16.90
C LEU A 109 0.82 10.12 16.71
N ASN A 110 0.01 10.44 17.71
CA ASN A 110 -1.41 10.08 17.77
C ASN A 110 -2.30 10.76 16.71
N LYS A 111 -1.84 11.82 16.03
CA LYS A 111 -2.53 12.47 14.91
C LYS A 111 -2.03 12.04 13.53
N LEU A 112 -1.15 11.04 13.48
CA LEU A 112 -0.52 10.61 12.22
C LEU A 112 -1.56 9.96 11.31
N GLU A 113 -1.81 10.59 10.16
CA GLU A 113 -2.71 10.11 9.10
C GLU A 113 -1.93 9.32 8.04
N ILE A 114 -0.69 9.71 7.75
CA ILE A 114 0.13 9.13 6.68
C ILE A 114 1.53 8.82 7.21
N LEU A 115 1.92 7.55 7.13
CA LEU A 115 3.26 7.09 7.46
C LEU A 115 3.90 6.40 6.26
N ARG A 116 4.96 6.99 5.71
CA ARG A 116 5.74 6.39 4.62
C ARG A 116 7.12 5.97 5.11
N LEU A 117 7.37 4.68 5.03
CA LEU A 117 8.60 3.99 5.45
C LEU A 117 9.16 3.12 4.33
N GLY A 118 8.68 3.28 3.09
CA GLY A 118 9.16 2.49 1.96
C GLY A 118 10.65 2.68 1.66
N GLU A 119 11.26 1.73 0.94
CA GLU A 119 12.69 1.75 0.59
C GLU A 119 13.59 1.92 1.83
N ASN A 120 13.43 1.06 2.84
CA ASN A 120 14.23 1.04 4.05
C ASN A 120 14.80 -0.39 4.30
N ARG A 121 15.19 -0.70 5.54
CA ARG A 121 15.72 -2.01 5.95
C ARG A 121 14.94 -2.59 7.12
N ILE A 122 13.68 -2.21 7.26
CA ILE A 122 12.85 -2.55 8.42
C ILE A 122 12.59 -4.05 8.40
N VAL A 123 12.86 -4.72 9.52
CA VAL A 123 12.68 -6.17 9.66
C VAL A 123 11.39 -6.50 10.43
N ASP A 124 11.00 -5.64 11.37
CA ASP A 124 9.85 -5.84 12.25
C ASP A 124 9.03 -4.56 12.41
N ILE A 125 7.72 -4.72 12.56
CA ILE A 125 6.79 -3.65 12.91
C ILE A 125 6.41 -3.82 14.39
N PRO A 126 6.62 -2.80 15.25
CA PRO A 126 6.24 -2.89 16.66
C PRO A 126 4.71 -2.95 16.80
N LYS A 127 4.21 -3.69 17.79
CA LYS A 127 2.78 -3.78 18.10
C LYS A 127 2.14 -2.41 18.40
N GLU A 128 2.95 -1.46 18.86
CA GLU A 128 2.56 -0.07 19.13
C GLU A 128 2.01 0.65 17.90
N ILE A 129 2.33 0.17 16.68
CA ILE A 129 1.74 0.69 15.44
C ILE A 129 0.20 0.66 15.50
N GLY A 130 -0.38 -0.36 16.13
CA GLY A 130 -1.82 -0.55 16.24
C GLY A 130 -2.53 0.50 17.12
N LYS A 131 -1.80 1.44 17.73
CA LYS A 131 -2.34 2.56 18.51
C LYS A 131 -2.47 3.85 17.71
N LEU A 132 -2.02 3.86 16.45
CA LEU A 132 -2.15 5.02 15.56
C LEU A 132 -3.54 5.05 14.92
N GLU A 133 -4.57 5.31 15.73
CA GLU A 133 -5.97 5.15 15.33
C GLU A 133 -6.40 6.08 14.17
N GLU A 134 -5.72 7.20 13.98
CA GLU A 134 -5.96 8.17 12.89
C GLU A 134 -5.29 7.78 11.56
N LEU A 135 -4.50 6.70 11.53
CA LEU A 135 -3.71 6.33 10.35
C LEU A 135 -4.61 5.88 9.20
N LEU A 136 -4.45 6.54 8.05
CA LEU A 136 -5.16 6.30 6.80
C LEU A 136 -4.27 5.59 5.78
N VAL A 137 -2.98 5.90 5.75
CA VAL A 137 -2.02 5.35 4.81
C VAL A 137 -0.79 4.85 5.55
N LEU A 138 -0.46 3.58 5.34
CA LEU A 138 0.77 2.96 5.81
C LEU A 138 1.53 2.36 4.62
N ASP A 139 2.66 2.98 4.27
CA ASP A 139 3.51 2.54 3.17
C ASP A 139 4.82 1.95 3.69
N LEU A 140 5.02 0.65 3.49
CA LEU A 140 6.15 -0.16 3.93
C LEU A 140 6.82 -0.90 2.76
N PHE A 141 6.58 -0.44 1.52
CA PHE A 141 7.15 -1.04 0.32
C PHE A 141 8.69 -1.18 0.38
N ALA A 142 9.26 -2.23 -0.20
CA ALA A 142 10.71 -2.42 -0.30
C ALA A 142 11.41 -2.35 1.07
N ASN A 143 11.08 -3.30 1.94
CA ASN A 143 11.70 -3.51 3.25
C ASN A 143 12.06 -5.01 3.42
N ALA A 144 12.43 -5.42 4.63
CA ALA A 144 12.79 -6.80 4.96
C ALA A 144 11.82 -7.44 5.97
N ILE A 145 10.55 -7.00 5.96
CA ILE A 145 9.56 -7.39 6.97
C ILE A 145 9.15 -8.84 6.75
N GLN A 146 9.22 -9.65 7.81
CA GLN A 146 8.89 -11.08 7.76
C GLN A 146 7.52 -11.40 8.37
N ILE A 147 7.11 -10.67 9.40
CA ILE A 147 5.88 -10.92 10.16
C ILE A 147 5.17 -9.60 10.41
N LEU A 148 3.84 -9.62 10.29
CA LEU A 148 2.98 -8.50 10.69
C LEU A 148 2.46 -8.73 12.11
N PRO A 149 2.51 -7.73 13.01
CA PRO A 149 1.89 -7.84 14.33
C PRO A 149 0.36 -7.92 14.18
N ALA A 150 -0.29 -8.73 15.01
CA ALA A 150 -1.76 -8.85 15.03
C ALA A 150 -2.44 -7.50 15.34
N GLU A 151 -1.76 -6.63 16.08
CA GLU A 151 -2.20 -5.28 16.41
C GLU A 151 -2.33 -4.36 15.20
N LEU A 152 -1.74 -4.69 14.04
CA LEU A 152 -1.98 -3.96 12.80
C LEU A 152 -3.48 -3.92 12.46
N GLY A 153 -4.22 -4.98 12.79
CA GLY A 153 -5.68 -5.04 12.64
C GLY A 153 -6.47 -4.06 13.51
N ASN A 154 -5.82 -3.31 14.41
CA ASN A 154 -6.47 -2.26 15.20
C ASN A 154 -6.58 -0.92 14.44
N LEU A 155 -5.89 -0.77 13.30
CA LEU A 155 -5.91 0.45 12.47
C LEU A 155 -7.21 0.58 11.67
N ARG A 156 -8.35 0.73 12.36
CA ARG A 156 -9.69 0.66 11.73
C ARG A 156 -9.96 1.74 10.69
N ASN A 157 -9.23 2.85 10.71
CA ASN A 157 -9.35 3.93 9.73
C ASN A 157 -8.44 3.75 8.50
N LEU A 158 -7.58 2.73 8.49
CA LEU A 158 -6.62 2.52 7.40
C LEU A 158 -7.35 2.26 6.08
N GLN A 159 -6.94 3.00 5.05
CA GLN A 159 -7.48 2.96 3.69
C GLN A 159 -6.48 2.36 2.71
N GLU A 160 -5.19 2.59 2.92
CA GLU A 160 -4.13 2.07 2.06
C GLU A 160 -3.04 1.40 2.89
N LEU A 161 -2.73 0.15 2.55
CA LEU A 161 -1.63 -0.60 3.14
C LEU A 161 -0.75 -1.16 2.02
N ASN A 162 0.49 -0.68 1.96
CA ASN A 162 1.48 -1.13 0.99
C ASN A 162 2.59 -1.93 1.67
N LEU A 163 2.65 -3.22 1.37
CA LEU A 163 3.62 -4.21 1.86
C LEU A 163 4.38 -4.88 0.71
N LEU A 164 4.28 -4.33 -0.50
CA LEU A 164 4.96 -4.83 -1.70
C LEU A 164 6.48 -4.95 -1.46
N GLU A 165 7.13 -5.96 -2.04
CA GLU A 165 8.58 -6.16 -1.96
C GLU A 165 9.09 -6.25 -0.50
N ASN A 166 8.67 -7.32 0.18
CA ASN A 166 9.10 -7.64 1.56
C ASN A 166 9.46 -9.14 1.66
N ALA A 167 9.57 -9.66 2.87
CA ALA A 167 9.88 -11.07 3.13
C ALA A 167 8.74 -11.79 3.88
N LEU A 168 7.50 -11.33 3.76
CA LEU A 168 6.35 -11.86 4.49
C LEU A 168 6.09 -13.31 4.12
N THR A 169 5.94 -14.17 5.12
CA THR A 169 5.58 -15.59 4.91
C THR A 169 4.12 -15.89 5.21
N GLU A 170 3.50 -15.08 6.07
CA GLU A 170 2.13 -15.25 6.54
C GLU A 170 1.41 -13.90 6.71
N ILE A 171 0.08 -13.95 6.67
CA ILE A 171 -0.79 -12.81 6.94
C ILE A 171 -1.66 -13.13 8.17
N PRO A 172 -1.60 -12.31 9.25
CA PRO A 172 -2.40 -12.55 10.44
C PRO A 172 -3.89 -12.40 10.13
N ALA A 173 -4.73 -13.23 10.76
CA ALA A 173 -6.17 -13.20 10.55
C ALA A 173 -6.78 -11.83 10.93
N GLU A 174 -6.17 -11.14 11.88
CA GLU A 174 -6.53 -9.80 12.34
C GLU A 174 -6.49 -8.75 11.26
N LEU A 175 -5.75 -8.95 10.16
CA LEU A 175 -5.77 -8.02 9.02
C LEU A 175 -7.20 -7.82 8.47
N GLY A 176 -8.05 -8.85 8.56
CA GLY A 176 -9.46 -8.76 8.17
C GLY A 176 -10.30 -7.77 8.99
N LYS A 177 -9.77 -7.21 10.09
CA LYS A 177 -10.43 -6.14 10.88
C LYS A 177 -10.34 -4.76 10.24
N LEU A 178 -9.52 -4.59 9.20
CA LEU A 178 -9.33 -3.32 8.48
C LEU A 178 -10.51 -3.03 7.53
N CYS A 179 -11.70 -2.88 8.08
CA CYS A 179 -12.94 -2.80 7.29
C CYS A 179 -13.03 -1.57 6.37
N ASN A 180 -12.22 -0.53 6.57
CA ASN A 180 -12.16 0.66 5.72
C ASN A 180 -11.07 0.60 4.64
N LEU A 181 -10.33 -0.52 4.54
CA LEU A 181 -9.24 -0.66 3.60
C LEU A 181 -9.77 -0.67 2.16
N LEU A 182 -9.19 0.20 1.32
CA LEU A 182 -9.53 0.37 -0.09
C LEU A 182 -8.47 -0.24 -1.01
N SER A 183 -7.22 -0.24 -0.57
CA SER A 183 -6.06 -0.75 -1.33
C SER A 183 -5.15 -1.58 -0.43
N LEU A 184 -4.83 -2.80 -0.86
CA LEU A 184 -3.90 -3.71 -0.19
C LEU A 184 -2.90 -4.27 -1.20
N CYS A 185 -1.63 -3.91 -1.03
CA CYS A 185 -0.53 -4.43 -1.84
C CYS A 185 0.35 -5.35 -0.98
N MET A 186 0.46 -6.62 -1.35
CA MET A 186 1.29 -7.63 -0.67
C MET A 186 2.09 -8.46 -1.68
N GLY A 187 2.28 -7.94 -2.90
CA GLY A 187 3.04 -8.63 -3.94
C GLY A 187 4.53 -8.73 -3.61
N GLU A 188 5.28 -9.55 -4.35
CA GLU A 188 6.73 -9.72 -4.18
C GLU A 188 7.12 -10.05 -2.72
N ASN A 189 6.51 -11.11 -2.20
CA ASN A 189 6.73 -11.64 -0.85
C ASN A 189 6.88 -13.18 -0.92
N LYS A 190 6.77 -13.88 0.22
CA LYS A 190 6.85 -15.35 0.33
C LYS A 190 5.59 -15.95 0.94
N ILE A 191 4.45 -15.30 0.73
CA ILE A 191 3.17 -15.69 1.33
C ILE A 191 2.71 -17.00 0.70
N GLN A 192 2.39 -17.99 1.53
CA GLN A 192 1.93 -19.30 1.05
C GLN A 192 0.40 -19.45 1.08
N GLU A 193 -0.26 -18.75 1.99
CA GLU A 193 -1.70 -18.85 2.20
C GLU A 193 -2.32 -17.47 2.47
N ILE A 194 -3.50 -17.24 1.89
CA ILE A 194 -4.33 -16.07 2.19
C ILE A 194 -5.38 -16.47 3.23
N PRO A 195 -5.48 -15.79 4.38
CA PRO A 195 -6.43 -16.15 5.42
C PRO A 195 -7.87 -15.87 4.96
N ARG A 196 -8.82 -16.69 5.42
CA ARG A 196 -10.26 -16.53 5.15
C ARG A 196 -10.79 -15.15 5.56
N SER A 197 -10.16 -14.52 6.56
CA SER A 197 -10.53 -13.18 7.02
C SER A 197 -10.34 -12.09 5.96
N ILE A 198 -9.61 -12.36 4.86
CA ILE A 198 -9.53 -11.44 3.72
C ILE A 198 -10.91 -11.03 3.22
N GLY A 199 -11.89 -11.94 3.25
CA GLY A 199 -13.27 -11.66 2.83
C GLY A 199 -14.03 -10.68 3.72
N SER A 200 -13.43 -10.23 4.83
CA SER A 200 -13.99 -9.18 5.70
C SER A 200 -13.64 -7.76 5.26
N LEU A 201 -12.71 -7.61 4.31
CA LEU A 201 -12.30 -6.31 3.75
C LEU A 201 -13.31 -5.81 2.71
N ILE A 202 -14.58 -5.66 3.11
CA ILE A 202 -15.71 -5.43 2.20
C ILE A 202 -15.61 -4.17 1.34
N ASN A 203 -14.79 -3.19 1.73
CA ASN A 203 -14.57 -1.94 0.98
C ASN A 203 -13.36 -2.02 0.02
N LEU A 204 -12.63 -3.14 0.01
CA LEU A 204 -11.42 -3.28 -0.79
C LEU A 204 -11.72 -3.18 -2.28
N SER A 205 -11.01 -2.29 -2.96
CA SER A 205 -11.17 -1.98 -4.38
C SER A 205 -9.97 -2.45 -5.22
N TYR A 206 -8.79 -2.57 -4.59
CA TYR A 206 -7.54 -3.03 -5.18
C TYR A 206 -6.87 -4.06 -4.27
N LEU A 207 -6.56 -5.24 -4.81
CA LEU A 207 -5.78 -6.27 -4.13
C LEU A 207 -4.66 -6.77 -5.04
N ASP A 208 -3.43 -6.64 -4.56
CA ASP A 208 -2.24 -7.21 -5.20
C ASP A 208 -1.60 -8.24 -4.27
N ILE A 209 -1.57 -9.50 -4.70
CA ILE A 209 -0.90 -10.62 -4.04
C ILE A 209 0.04 -11.35 -5.02
N SER A 210 0.51 -10.63 -6.05
CA SER A 210 1.37 -11.20 -7.09
C SER A 210 2.75 -11.59 -6.58
N TYR A 211 3.47 -12.45 -7.30
CA TYR A 211 4.85 -12.84 -6.99
C TYR A 211 5.02 -13.30 -5.54
N ASN A 212 4.26 -14.34 -5.19
CA ASN A 212 4.26 -15.00 -3.89
C ASN A 212 4.31 -16.53 -4.09
N GLU A 213 4.13 -17.30 -3.01
CA GLU A 213 4.14 -18.77 -3.02
C GLU A 213 2.72 -19.36 -2.84
N ILE A 214 1.68 -18.62 -3.25
CA ILE A 214 0.29 -18.96 -2.97
C ILE A 214 -0.16 -20.12 -3.86
N ARG A 215 -0.73 -21.16 -3.24
CA ARG A 215 -1.24 -22.35 -3.96
C ARG A 215 -2.75 -22.35 -4.20
N SER A 216 -3.50 -21.65 -3.36
CA SER A 216 -4.96 -21.60 -3.45
C SER A 216 -5.52 -20.32 -2.86
N LEU A 217 -6.63 -19.85 -3.40
CA LEU A 217 -7.38 -18.71 -2.87
C LEU A 217 -8.55 -19.20 -1.99
N PRO A 218 -8.84 -18.54 -0.85
CA PRO A 218 -10.00 -18.86 -0.04
C PRO A 218 -11.30 -18.49 -0.76
N ALA A 219 -12.37 -19.26 -0.55
CA ALA A 219 -13.70 -18.97 -1.09
C ALA A 219 -14.21 -17.58 -0.65
N GLU A 220 -13.84 -17.16 0.55
CA GLU A 220 -14.18 -15.86 1.13
C GLU A 220 -13.64 -14.68 0.33
N LEU A 221 -12.66 -14.87 -0.56
CA LEU A 221 -12.24 -13.83 -1.51
C LEU A 221 -13.44 -13.31 -2.33
N GLY A 222 -14.40 -14.19 -2.66
CA GLY A 222 -15.63 -13.81 -3.36
C GLY A 222 -16.54 -12.84 -2.60
N ASN A 223 -16.29 -12.59 -1.31
CA ASN A 223 -17.05 -11.60 -0.53
C ASN A 223 -16.63 -10.15 -0.83
N LEU A 224 -15.52 -9.93 -1.55
CA LEU A 224 -15.00 -8.60 -1.87
C LEU A 224 -15.78 -7.95 -3.02
N GLN A 225 -17.05 -7.64 -2.79
CA GLN A 225 -17.98 -7.16 -3.82
C GLN A 225 -17.56 -5.83 -4.47
N ASN A 226 -16.77 -5.00 -3.78
CA ASN A 226 -16.25 -3.73 -4.30
C ASN A 226 -14.92 -3.88 -5.04
N LEU A 227 -14.35 -5.09 -5.14
CA LEU A 227 -13.04 -5.29 -5.74
C LEU A 227 -13.10 -5.04 -7.24
N THR A 228 -12.31 -4.07 -7.70
CA THR A 228 -12.26 -3.67 -9.12
C THR A 228 -11.03 -4.19 -9.84
N LYS A 229 -9.96 -4.48 -9.10
CA LYS A 229 -8.67 -4.92 -9.61
C LYS A 229 -8.10 -5.99 -8.68
N LEU A 230 -7.75 -7.12 -9.27
CA LEU A 230 -7.12 -8.24 -8.58
C LEU A 230 -5.90 -8.69 -9.36
N ASN A 231 -4.74 -8.72 -8.70
CA ASN A 231 -3.51 -9.25 -9.25
C ASN A 231 -3.05 -10.46 -8.40
N ILE A 232 -3.07 -11.64 -9.00
CA ILE A 232 -2.60 -12.92 -8.42
C ILE A 232 -1.44 -13.53 -9.22
N SER A 233 -0.84 -12.75 -10.12
CA SER A 233 0.20 -13.22 -11.04
C SER A 233 1.44 -13.76 -10.32
N GLY A 234 2.21 -14.66 -10.92
CA GLY A 234 3.47 -15.13 -10.36
C GLY A 234 3.29 -15.94 -9.06
N ASN A 235 2.33 -16.85 -9.03
CA ASN A 235 2.06 -17.72 -7.89
C ASN A 235 1.99 -19.20 -8.34
N ASP A 236 1.67 -20.09 -7.40
CA ASP A 236 1.54 -21.53 -7.62
C ASP A 236 0.06 -21.98 -7.72
N ILE A 237 -0.87 -21.08 -8.05
CA ILE A 237 -2.32 -21.35 -8.03
C ILE A 237 -2.69 -22.31 -9.16
N ASP A 238 -3.29 -23.46 -8.82
CA ASP A 238 -3.72 -24.48 -9.78
C ASP A 238 -5.24 -24.48 -10.01
N ILE A 239 -6.03 -24.05 -9.01
CA ILE A 239 -7.49 -23.99 -9.03
C ILE A 239 -7.97 -22.64 -8.51
N LEU A 240 -8.88 -22.01 -9.24
CA LEU A 240 -9.64 -20.87 -8.74
C LEU A 240 -10.93 -21.35 -8.04
N PRO A 241 -11.29 -20.79 -6.88
CA PRO A 241 -12.59 -21.07 -6.24
C PRO A 241 -13.74 -20.60 -7.13
N CYS A 242 -14.89 -21.27 -7.10
CA CYS A 242 -16.04 -20.84 -7.91
C CYS A 242 -16.57 -19.47 -7.46
N GLU A 243 -16.36 -19.11 -6.20
CA GLU A 243 -16.68 -17.81 -5.62
C GLU A 243 -15.94 -16.64 -6.26
N ILE A 244 -14.90 -16.89 -7.08
CA ILE A 244 -14.30 -15.82 -7.91
C ILE A 244 -15.36 -15.13 -8.78
N GLY A 245 -16.37 -15.87 -9.24
CA GLY A 245 -17.51 -15.34 -10.01
C GLY A 245 -18.39 -14.36 -9.23
N ASN A 246 -18.26 -14.29 -7.90
CA ASN A 246 -18.98 -13.34 -7.07
C ASN A 246 -18.38 -11.93 -7.10
N LEU A 247 -17.17 -11.73 -7.66
CA LEU A 247 -16.52 -10.42 -7.75
C LEU A 247 -17.15 -9.56 -8.87
N ARG A 248 -18.40 -9.14 -8.69
CA ARG A 248 -19.22 -8.50 -9.74
C ARG A 248 -18.70 -7.15 -10.21
N SER A 249 -17.91 -6.45 -9.40
CA SER A 249 -17.29 -5.18 -9.76
C SER A 249 -15.89 -5.34 -10.39
N LEU A 250 -15.38 -6.57 -10.51
CA LEU A 250 -14.03 -6.81 -11.00
C LEU A 250 -13.91 -6.40 -12.47
N SER A 251 -13.04 -5.43 -12.72
CA SER A 251 -12.78 -4.88 -14.04
C SER A 251 -11.46 -5.37 -14.63
N ARG A 252 -10.50 -5.73 -13.78
CA ARG A 252 -9.19 -6.23 -14.20
C ARG A 252 -8.77 -7.41 -13.34
N LEU A 253 -8.42 -8.52 -13.99
CA LEU A 253 -7.87 -9.70 -13.35
C LEU A 253 -6.55 -10.08 -14.02
N MET A 254 -5.45 -9.97 -13.27
CA MET A 254 -4.13 -10.41 -13.69
C MET A 254 -3.81 -11.73 -12.98
N MET A 255 -3.59 -12.79 -13.74
CA MET A 255 -3.21 -14.11 -13.21
C MET A 255 -2.08 -14.75 -14.01
N TYR A 256 -1.25 -13.92 -14.65
CA TYR A 256 -0.03 -14.31 -15.39
C TYR A 256 0.84 -15.25 -14.55
N HIS A 257 1.44 -16.27 -15.17
CA HIS A 257 2.37 -17.20 -14.51
C HIS A 257 1.80 -17.85 -13.24
N ASN A 258 0.86 -18.75 -13.46
CA ASN A 258 0.28 -19.63 -12.45
C ASN A 258 0.17 -21.06 -13.02
N LYS A 259 -0.53 -21.96 -12.33
CA LYS A 259 -0.73 -23.36 -12.73
C LYS A 259 -2.17 -23.67 -13.14
N VAL A 260 -3.00 -22.65 -13.38
CA VAL A 260 -4.44 -22.82 -13.62
C VAL A 260 -4.67 -23.49 -14.97
N LYS A 261 -5.50 -24.54 -14.99
CA LYS A 261 -5.82 -25.29 -16.21
C LYS A 261 -7.24 -25.08 -16.72
N ILE A 262 -8.15 -24.73 -15.81
CA ILE A 262 -9.59 -24.61 -16.06
C ILE A 262 -10.11 -23.42 -15.27
N LEU A 263 -11.00 -22.63 -15.87
CA LEU A 263 -11.77 -21.61 -15.16
C LEU A 263 -13.09 -22.20 -14.65
N PRO A 264 -13.54 -21.89 -13.42
CA PRO A 264 -14.83 -22.36 -12.91
C PRO A 264 -15.98 -21.80 -13.77
N ASN A 265 -17.12 -22.50 -13.82
CA ASN A 265 -18.28 -22.07 -14.62
C ASN A 265 -18.77 -20.67 -14.22
N ASP A 266 -18.73 -20.37 -12.92
CA ASP A 266 -19.11 -19.09 -12.34
C ASP A 266 -18.17 -17.96 -12.76
N PHE A 267 -16.98 -18.23 -13.34
CA PHE A 267 -16.11 -17.18 -13.88
C PHE A 267 -16.81 -16.33 -14.96
N ALA A 268 -17.77 -16.92 -15.68
CA ALA A 268 -18.62 -16.21 -16.65
C ALA A 268 -19.53 -15.14 -16.03
N MET A 269 -19.60 -15.06 -14.70
CA MET A 269 -20.38 -14.08 -13.93
C MET A 269 -19.66 -12.74 -13.72
N LEU A 270 -18.38 -12.65 -14.14
CA LEU A 270 -17.58 -11.42 -14.07
C LEU A 270 -18.01 -10.42 -15.17
N ASP A 271 -19.24 -9.95 -15.08
CA ASP A 271 -19.88 -9.13 -16.11
C ASP A 271 -19.15 -7.78 -16.33
N CYS A 272 -18.43 -7.27 -15.33
CA CYS A 272 -17.66 -6.01 -15.43
C CYS A 272 -16.22 -6.19 -15.93
N LEU A 273 -15.77 -7.42 -16.21
CA LEU A 273 -14.37 -7.66 -16.55
C LEU A 273 -14.03 -7.06 -17.92
N VAL A 274 -13.04 -6.17 -17.93
CA VAL A 274 -12.54 -5.45 -19.11
C VAL A 274 -11.19 -5.99 -19.55
N GLU A 275 -10.34 -6.37 -18.59
CA GLU A 275 -8.99 -6.85 -18.86
C GLU A 275 -8.74 -8.16 -18.12
N LEU A 276 -8.26 -9.17 -18.84
CA LEU A 276 -7.92 -10.48 -18.31
C LEU A 276 -6.55 -10.93 -18.83
N ASP A 277 -5.65 -11.25 -17.91
CA ASP A 277 -4.38 -11.89 -18.25
C ASP A 277 -4.33 -13.31 -17.70
N ILE A 278 -4.38 -14.31 -18.61
CA ILE A 278 -4.22 -15.73 -18.29
C ILE A 278 -2.90 -16.31 -18.78
N SER A 279 -1.98 -15.46 -19.24
CA SER A 279 -0.70 -15.86 -19.84
C SER A 279 0.13 -16.74 -18.88
N GLY A 280 0.94 -17.65 -19.43
CA GLY A 280 1.83 -18.50 -18.63
C GLY A 280 1.11 -19.43 -17.64
N ASN A 281 -0.13 -19.82 -17.93
CA ASN A 281 -0.89 -20.82 -17.19
C ASN A 281 -0.92 -22.17 -17.92
N GLY A 282 -1.62 -23.16 -17.34
CA GLY A 282 -1.76 -24.51 -17.89
C GLY A 282 -2.93 -24.70 -18.86
N PHE A 283 -3.42 -23.64 -19.52
CA PHE A 283 -4.52 -23.73 -20.48
C PHE A 283 -4.05 -24.30 -21.83
N THR A 284 -4.74 -25.33 -22.32
CA THR A 284 -4.50 -25.93 -23.65
C THR A 284 -5.54 -25.51 -24.70
N THR A 285 -6.59 -24.81 -24.27
CA THR A 285 -7.68 -24.29 -25.11
C THR A 285 -8.18 -22.99 -24.51
N ILE A 286 -8.80 -22.13 -25.29
CA ILE A 286 -9.42 -20.91 -24.75
C ILE A 286 -10.70 -21.28 -23.98
N PRO A 287 -10.78 -21.04 -22.65
CA PRO A 287 -11.91 -21.48 -21.84
C PRO A 287 -13.25 -20.87 -22.29
N ASP A 288 -14.30 -21.69 -22.35
CA ASP A 288 -15.65 -21.25 -22.73
C ASP A 288 -16.24 -20.17 -21.81
N ALA A 289 -15.75 -20.07 -20.57
CA ALA A 289 -16.14 -18.99 -19.67
C ALA A 289 -15.77 -17.60 -20.22
N ILE A 290 -14.61 -17.47 -20.90
CA ILE A 290 -14.15 -16.20 -21.50
C ILE A 290 -15.10 -15.76 -22.60
N LYS A 291 -15.64 -16.71 -23.38
CA LYS A 291 -16.61 -16.45 -24.47
C LYS A 291 -17.92 -15.79 -24.00
N LYS A 292 -18.21 -15.85 -22.69
CA LYS A 292 -19.43 -15.28 -22.08
C LYS A 292 -19.19 -13.88 -21.49
N LEU A 293 -17.94 -13.42 -21.41
CA LEU A 293 -17.59 -12.12 -20.85
C LEU A 293 -17.89 -11.00 -21.86
N LYS A 294 -19.00 -10.29 -21.65
CA LYS A 294 -19.54 -9.32 -22.63
C LYS A 294 -18.76 -8.02 -22.72
N ASN A 295 -18.06 -7.64 -21.67
CA ASN A 295 -17.35 -6.37 -21.56
C ASN A 295 -15.83 -6.52 -21.69
N LEU A 296 -15.34 -7.73 -21.99
CA LEU A 296 -13.91 -7.99 -22.13
C LEU A 296 -13.39 -7.24 -23.35
N GLN A 297 -12.36 -6.42 -23.15
CA GLN A 297 -11.72 -5.61 -24.20
C GLN A 297 -10.30 -6.07 -24.46
N THR A 298 -9.60 -6.55 -23.44
CA THR A 298 -8.20 -6.95 -23.53
C THR A 298 -8.02 -8.33 -22.93
N LEU A 299 -7.40 -9.24 -23.70
CA LEU A 299 -7.10 -10.60 -23.30
C LEU A 299 -5.64 -10.93 -23.62
N HIS A 300 -4.87 -11.28 -22.58
CA HIS A 300 -3.48 -11.69 -22.73
C HIS A 300 -3.38 -13.22 -22.69
N LEU A 301 -2.79 -13.81 -23.73
CA LEU A 301 -2.69 -15.26 -23.96
C LEU A 301 -1.24 -15.74 -24.19
N SER A 302 -0.26 -14.92 -23.85
CA SER A 302 1.16 -15.23 -24.07
C SER A 302 1.58 -16.47 -23.26
N TYR A 303 2.57 -17.22 -23.76
CA TYR A 303 3.11 -18.38 -23.04
C TYR A 303 2.09 -19.49 -22.68
N LEU A 304 1.08 -19.70 -23.56
CA LEU A 304 0.09 -20.78 -23.44
C LEU A 304 0.25 -21.80 -24.56
N ASP A 305 -0.08 -23.07 -24.28
CA ASP A 305 -0.07 -24.18 -25.24
C ASP A 305 -1.44 -24.35 -25.91
N ILE A 306 -1.97 -23.25 -26.47
CA ILE A 306 -3.26 -23.23 -27.16
C ILE A 306 -3.06 -23.55 -28.65
N ASP A 307 -3.82 -24.53 -29.14
CA ASP A 307 -3.86 -24.91 -30.55
C ASP A 307 -4.12 -23.69 -31.47
N GLU A 308 -3.36 -23.58 -32.57
CA GLU A 308 -3.44 -22.42 -33.47
C GLU A 308 -4.82 -22.28 -34.11
N ALA A 309 -5.51 -23.37 -34.43
CA ALA A 309 -6.84 -23.31 -35.02
C ALA A 309 -7.89 -22.83 -34.00
N ASP A 310 -7.80 -23.24 -32.74
CA ASP A 310 -8.65 -22.73 -31.66
C ASP A 310 -8.44 -21.22 -31.47
N PHE A 311 -7.18 -20.78 -31.42
CA PHE A 311 -6.83 -19.36 -31.35
C PHE A 311 -7.39 -18.55 -32.52
N ARG A 312 -7.16 -18.98 -33.76
CA ARG A 312 -7.65 -18.29 -34.98
C ARG A 312 -9.18 -18.25 -35.04
N SER A 313 -9.83 -19.32 -34.62
CA SER A 313 -11.29 -19.38 -34.51
C SER A 313 -11.81 -18.35 -33.50
N PHE A 314 -11.18 -18.27 -32.33
CA PHE A 314 -11.54 -17.28 -31.32
C PHE A 314 -11.31 -15.84 -31.80
N GLU A 315 -10.12 -15.53 -32.30
CA GLU A 315 -9.77 -14.20 -32.86
C GLU A 315 -10.79 -13.74 -33.91
N LYS A 316 -11.21 -14.65 -34.81
CA LYS A 316 -12.22 -14.35 -35.83
C LYS A 316 -13.62 -14.10 -35.26
N ASN A 317 -14.01 -14.83 -34.22
CA ASN A 317 -15.35 -14.75 -33.63
C ASN A 317 -15.50 -13.59 -32.63
N TYR A 318 -14.39 -13.10 -32.07
CA TYR A 318 -14.36 -12.04 -31.06
C TYR A 318 -13.46 -10.85 -31.47
N PRO A 319 -13.70 -10.20 -32.63
CA PRO A 319 -12.82 -9.16 -33.17
C PRO A 319 -12.82 -7.84 -32.37
N HIS A 320 -13.71 -7.71 -31.38
CA HIS A 320 -13.77 -6.56 -30.47
C HIS A 320 -12.79 -6.69 -29.29
N ILE A 321 -12.22 -7.88 -29.07
CA ILE A 321 -11.25 -8.14 -28.03
C ILE A 321 -9.86 -7.93 -28.62
N TYR A 322 -9.10 -7.00 -28.05
CA TYR A 322 -7.67 -6.89 -28.31
C TYR A 322 -6.96 -8.07 -27.64
N ILE A 323 -6.31 -8.91 -28.44
CA ILE A 323 -5.59 -10.08 -27.97
C ILE A 323 -4.09 -9.80 -28.04
N GLU A 324 -3.43 -9.84 -26.88
CA GLU A 324 -1.98 -9.77 -26.78
C GLU A 324 -1.41 -11.19 -26.67
N LYS A 325 -0.51 -11.55 -27.60
CA LYS A 325 0.11 -12.87 -27.65
C LYS A 325 1.53 -12.77 -28.19
N GLU A 326 2.49 -13.08 -27.33
CA GLU A 326 3.86 -13.41 -27.73
C GLU A 326 3.94 -14.91 -28.03
N PHE A 327 4.37 -15.24 -29.25
CA PHE A 327 4.68 -16.62 -29.63
C PHE A 327 6.11 -16.96 -29.21
N PHE A 328 6.36 -18.21 -28.84
CA PHE A 328 7.75 -18.71 -28.74
C PHE A 328 8.48 -18.38 -30.04
N GLY A 329 9.56 -17.59 -29.95
CA GLY A 329 10.52 -17.47 -31.03
C GLY A 329 11.10 -18.86 -31.30
N ILE A 330 10.97 -19.29 -32.56
CA ILE A 330 11.53 -20.55 -33.09
C ILE A 330 13.05 -20.52 -33.01
#